data_AF-J9DKK3-F1
#
_entry.id   AF-J9DKK3-F1
#
_cell.length_a   1.000
_cell.length_b   1.000
_cell.length_c   1.000
_cell.angle_alpha   90.00
_cell.angle_beta   90.00
_cell.angle_gamma   90.00
#
_symmetry.space_group_name_H-M   'P 1'
#
loop_
_entity.id
_entity.type
_entity.pdbx_description
1 polymer ?
#
loop_
_entity_poly.entity_id
_entity_poly.type
_entity_poly.pdbx_seq_one_letter_code
_entity_poly.pdbx_strand_id
1 'polypeptide(L)' 'LSGQLITIANFRALTKNMSGTIEIQTERAVSLERYSECKALGRVTLRCVGRTIAAGIIEQRLD' A
#
# COMPACT_ATOMS: atom_id res chain seq x y z
N LEU A 1 15.04 -2.87 -25.99
CA LEU A 1 15.56 -3.50 -24.76
C LEU A 1 16.21 -2.42 -23.90
N SER A 2 15.44 -1.79 -23.02
CA SER A 2 15.96 -1.06 -21.85
C SER A 2 14.76 -0.73 -20.94
N GLY A 3 14.15 -1.79 -20.41
CA GLY A 3 13.22 -1.66 -19.30
C GLY A 3 14.07 -1.74 -18.04
N GLN A 4 14.23 -0.60 -17.37
CA GLN A 4 15.01 -0.50 -16.16
C GLN A 4 14.27 -1.26 -15.04
N LEU A 5 14.62 -2.53 -14.84
CA LEU A 5 14.24 -3.29 -13.65
C LEU A 5 15.06 -2.76 -12.47
N ILE A 6 14.60 -1.69 -11.85
CA ILE A 6 15.06 -1.33 -10.50
C ILE A 6 14.24 -2.18 -9.52
N THR A 7 14.67 -3.42 -9.28
CA THR A 7 14.30 -4.11 -8.05
C THR A 7 15.07 -3.42 -6.94
N ILE A 8 14.54 -2.30 -6.46
CA ILE A 8 15.18 -1.54 -5.40
C ILE A 8 15.00 -2.32 -4.11
N ALA A 9 16.12 -2.83 -3.60
CA ALA A 9 16.50 -3.10 -2.22
C ALA A 9 15.39 -3.39 -1.19
N ASN A 10 15.61 -4.41 -0.37
CA ASN A 10 14.88 -4.67 0.87
C ASN A 10 14.96 -3.42 1.80
N PHE A 11 14.07 -2.44 1.56
CA PHE A 11 14.12 -1.13 2.19
C PHE A 11 13.67 -1.26 3.63
N ARG A 12 14.55 -0.85 4.54
CA ARG A 12 14.25 -0.85 5.98
C ARG A 12 13.17 0.18 6.35
N ALA A 13 12.99 1.23 5.54
CA ALA A 13 11.98 2.26 5.78
C ALA A 13 11.61 3.00 4.49
N LEU A 14 10.35 3.45 4.41
CA LEU A 14 9.86 4.42 3.42
C LEU A 14 9.90 5.81 4.05
N THR A 15 10.57 6.76 3.39
CA THR A 15 10.59 8.16 3.82
C THR A 15 9.58 9.00 3.04
N LYS A 16 9.42 10.27 3.40
CA LYS A 16 8.47 11.18 2.75
C LYS A 16 8.67 11.19 1.23
N ASN A 17 7.57 11.12 0.48
CA ASN A 17 7.51 11.07 -0.99
C ASN A 17 8.08 9.80 -1.64
N MET A 18 8.38 8.75 -0.86
CA MET A 18 8.62 7.42 -1.42
C MET A 18 7.30 6.65 -1.56
N SER A 19 7.24 5.77 -2.54
CA SER A 19 6.19 4.77 -2.70
C SER A 19 6.79 3.37 -2.67
N GLY A 20 5.98 2.39 -2.30
CA GLY A 20 6.36 1.00 -2.29
C GLY A 20 5.14 0.11 -2.05
N THR A 21 5.22 -1.12 -2.52
CA THR A 21 4.25 -2.16 -2.16
C THR A 21 4.62 -2.69 -0.78
N ILE A 22 3.66 -2.68 0.13
CA ILE A 22 3.81 -3.20 1.48
C ILE A 22 2.69 -4.19 1.78
N GLU A 23 2.96 -5.11 2.68
CA GLU A 23 1.96 -5.97 3.30
C GLU A 23 1.41 -5.30 4.56
N ILE A 24 0.09 -5.38 4.77
CA ILE A 24 -0.58 -4.80 5.93
C ILE A 24 -1.40 -5.88 6.61
N GLN A 25 -1.07 -6.17 7.86
CA GLN A 25 -1.88 -7.00 8.74
C GLN A 25 -2.78 -6.11 9.61
N THR A 26 -4.04 -6.51 9.77
CA THR A 26 -5.03 -5.82 10.60
C THR A 26 -5.36 -6.66 11.83
N GLU A 27 -5.61 -6.02 12.96
CA GLU A 27 -5.95 -6.73 14.23
C GLU A 27 -7.30 -7.45 14.15
N ARG A 28 -8.20 -6.99 13.29
CA ARG A 28 -9.53 -7.55 13.06
C ARG A 28 -9.81 -7.58 11.56
N ALA A 29 -10.67 -8.48 11.12
CA ALA A 29 -11.10 -8.54 9.73
C ALA A 29 -11.67 -7.18 9.26
N VAL A 30 -11.22 -6.74 8.08
CA VAL A 30 -11.69 -5.51 7.44
C VAL A 30 -12.19 -5.86 6.05
N SER A 31 -13.42 -5.49 5.74
CA SER A 31 -13.98 -5.63 4.40
C SER A 31 -13.31 -4.64 3.44
N LEU A 32 -12.63 -5.16 2.42
CA LEU A 32 -11.90 -4.40 1.41
C LEU A 32 -11.92 -5.15 0.08
N GLU A 33 -11.75 -4.42 -1.02
CA GLU A 33 -11.70 -4.94 -2.40
C GLU A 33 -10.40 -4.52 -3.09
N ARG A 34 -9.98 -5.27 -4.12
CA ARG A 34 -8.93 -4.75 -4.99
C ARG A 34 -9.43 -3.46 -5.64
N TYR A 35 -8.54 -2.50 -5.79
CA TYR A 35 -8.90 -1.20 -6.35
C TYR A 35 -9.44 -1.30 -7.78
N SER A 36 -8.94 -2.27 -8.56
CA SER A 36 -9.42 -2.59 -9.91
C SER A 36 -10.87 -3.09 -9.93
N GLU A 37 -11.36 -3.70 -8.85
CA GLU A 37 -12.71 -4.25 -8.73
C GLU A 37 -13.68 -3.23 -8.15
N CYS A 38 -13.30 -2.57 -7.05
CA CYS A 38 -14.11 -1.51 -6.44
C CYS A 38 -13.24 -0.39 -5.88
N LYS A 39 -13.17 0.72 -6.62
CA LYS A 39 -12.37 1.90 -6.25
C LYS A 39 -12.71 2.47 -4.86
N ALA A 40 -13.96 2.36 -4.43
CA ALA A 40 -14.39 2.88 -3.13
C ALA A 40 -13.77 2.06 -1.99
N LEU A 41 -13.79 0.73 -2.11
CA LEU A 41 -13.29 -0.20 -1.08
C LEU A 41 -11.79 -0.50 -1.22
N GLY A 42 -11.18 -0.16 -2.36
CA GLY A 42 -9.76 -0.35 -2.60
C GLY A 42 -8.88 0.87 -2.31
N ARG A 43 -9.44 2.04 -1.94
CA ARG A 43 -8.64 3.21 -1.53
C ARG A 43 -8.42 3.21 -0.02
N VAL A 44 -7.18 3.41 0.40
CA VAL A 44 -6.80 3.43 1.82
C VAL A 44 -5.93 4.63 2.17
N THR A 45 -6.03 5.09 3.42
CA THR A 45 -5.11 6.09 3.99
C THR A 45 -4.58 5.57 5.32
N LEU A 46 -3.27 5.70 5.52
CA LEU A 46 -2.62 5.36 6.78
C LEU A 46 -2.42 6.62 7.60
N ARG A 47 -2.82 6.55 8.88
CA ARG A 47 -2.72 7.67 9.82
C ARG A 47 -1.88 7.30 11.03
N CYS A 48 -1.05 8.23 11.46
CA CYS A 48 -0.27 8.12 12.69
C CYS A 48 -0.39 9.45 13.46
N VAL A 49 -0.80 9.39 14.73
CA VAL A 49 -0.99 10.56 15.61
C VAL A 49 -1.78 11.69 14.94
N GLY A 50 -2.92 11.34 14.35
CA GLY A 50 -3.82 12.30 13.70
C GLY A 50 -3.35 12.84 12.35
N ARG A 51 -2.19 12.45 11.83
CA ARG A 51 -1.69 12.88 10.51
C ARG A 51 -1.77 11.75 9.49
N THR A 52 -2.16 12.07 8.26
CA THR A 52 -2.07 11.14 7.13
C THR A 52 -0.61 11.01 6.71
N ILE A 53 -0.06 9.81 6.78
CA ILE A 53 1.34 9.51 6.45
C ILE A 53 1.48 8.85 5.08
N ALA A 54 0.42 8.21 4.59
CA ALA A 54 0.37 7.60 3.26
C ALA A 54 -1.07 7.52 2.75
N ALA A 55 -1.20 7.54 1.43
CA ALA A 55 -2.40 7.15 0.71
C ALA A 55 -2.02 6.06 -0.30
N GLY A 56 -2.91 5.08 -0.49
CA GLY A 56 -2.60 3.93 -1.32
C GLY A 56 -3.84 3.23 -1.85
N ILE A 57 -3.59 2.17 -2.61
CA ILE A 57 -4.60 1.27 -3.16
C ILE A 57 -4.34 -0.16 -2.72
N ILE A 58 -5.41 -0.95 -2.61
CA ILE A 58 -5.32 -2.39 -2.40
C ILE A 58 -5.08 -3.07 -3.75
N GLU A 59 -3.91 -3.68 -3.90
CA GLU A 59 -3.55 -4.40 -5.13
C GLU A 59 -3.84 -5.90 -5.04
N GLN A 60 -3.60 -6.49 -3.87
CA GLN A 60 -3.78 -7.91 -3.62
C GLN A 60 -4.34 -8.15 -2.21
N ARG A 61 -5.14 -9.21 -2.08
CA ARG A 61 -5.55 -9.80 -0.80
C ARG A 61 -4.65 -10.99 -0.49
N LEU A 62 -4.31 -11.14 0.79
CA LEU A 62 -3.54 -12.24 1.33
C LEU A 62 -4.48 -12.99 2.29
N ASP A 63 -5.38 -13.74 1.70
CA ASP A 63 -6.31 -14.66 2.35
C ASP A 63 -5.68 -16.03 2.61
#